data_AF-A0A7W8NCT0-F1
#
_entry.id   AF-A0A7W8NCT0-F1
#
_cell.length_a   1.000
_cell.length_b   1.000
_cell.length_c   1.000
_cell.angle_alpha   90.00
_cell.angle_beta   90.00
_cell.angle_gamma   90.00
#
_symmetry.space_group_name_H-M   'P 1'
#
loop_
_entity.id
_entity.type
_entity.pdbx_description
1 polymer ?
#
loop_
_entity_poly.entity_id
_entity_poly.type
_entity_poly.pdbx_seq_one_letter_code
_entity_poly.pdbx_strand_id
1 'polypeptide(L)'
;MTDAAPDFIVAIPARYASTRLPGKPLRDIAGVPMVVRVAQRALQAGATQVVVAVDDSRIADALAGYGVDICMTRADHASGSDRLAECAAYYGWADDAIVVNLQGDEPFAPAAGIREVAQALAKDDAPMATLATPISDAHELFDPNVVKLVRTASGRALYFSRAPLPWARDAFAVDRDVLPPDLPFLRHIGIYAYRSGFLKQYTTLSRTALEQAESLEQLRVLEHGYAIAVRMTPEPFPPGIDTLDDLQRAERWLQQQA
;
A
#
# COMPACT_ATOMS: atom_id res chain seq x y z
N MET A 1 4.52 -12.09 27.23
CA MET A 1 4.20 -12.94 26.07
C MET A 1 4.83 -12.26 24.88
N THR A 2 5.82 -12.87 24.26
CA THR A 2 6.46 -12.32 23.05
C THR A 2 5.37 -12.16 21.99
N ASP A 3 5.05 -10.92 21.65
CA ASP A 3 4.04 -10.55 20.64
C ASP A 3 4.61 -10.94 19.26
N ALA A 4 4.67 -12.24 18.98
CA ALA A 4 5.06 -12.75 17.69
C ALA A 4 4.10 -12.17 16.64
N ALA A 5 4.65 -11.68 15.53
CA ALA A 5 3.82 -11.20 14.43
C ALA A 5 2.81 -12.30 14.03
N PRO A 6 1.55 -11.96 13.72
CA PRO A 6 0.58 -12.95 13.25
C PRO A 6 1.11 -13.63 11.99
N ASP A 7 0.61 -14.81 11.65
CA ASP A 7 0.89 -15.39 10.33
C ASP A 7 0.21 -14.53 9.25
N PHE A 8 0.97 -14.18 8.21
CA PHE A 8 0.48 -13.38 7.08
C PHE A 8 1.16 -13.74 5.77
N ILE A 9 0.42 -13.56 4.69
CA ILE A 9 0.88 -13.68 3.31
C ILE A 9 1.18 -12.27 2.79
N VAL A 10 2.21 -12.11 1.96
CA VAL A 10 2.40 -10.90 1.17
C VAL A 10 2.10 -11.22 -0.29
N ALA A 11 1.17 -10.48 -0.88
CA ALA A 11 0.85 -10.56 -2.29
C ALA A 11 1.25 -9.25 -2.99
N ILE A 12 2.06 -9.37 -4.03
CA ILE A 12 2.66 -8.24 -4.75
C ILE A 12 2.08 -8.19 -6.16
N PRO A 13 1.17 -7.25 -6.48
CA PRO A 13 0.70 -7.07 -7.83
C PRO A 13 1.77 -6.36 -8.67
N ALA A 14 2.16 -6.97 -9.79
CA ALA A 14 3.13 -6.40 -10.72
C ALA A 14 2.67 -6.58 -12.17
N ARG A 15 2.21 -5.48 -12.78
CA ARG A 15 1.81 -5.44 -14.20
C ARG A 15 2.92 -4.89 -15.08
N TYR A 16 3.10 -5.46 -16.27
CA TYR A 16 4.09 -4.92 -17.21
C TYR A 16 3.69 -3.55 -17.76
N ALA A 17 2.39 -3.39 -18.05
CA ALA A 17 1.85 -2.18 -18.64
C ALA A 17 1.85 -1.02 -17.62
N SER A 18 2.63 0.02 -17.92
CA SER A 18 2.68 1.27 -17.18
C SER A 18 2.93 2.40 -18.16
N THR A 19 2.03 3.40 -18.15
CA THR A 19 2.07 4.53 -19.08
C THR A 19 3.16 5.53 -18.71
N ARG A 20 3.30 5.83 -17.42
CA ARG A 20 4.27 6.81 -16.88
C ARG A 20 5.70 6.28 -16.84
N LEU A 21 5.87 4.97 -16.71
CA LEU A 21 7.17 4.31 -16.66
C LEU A 21 7.06 2.93 -17.33
N PRO A 22 7.30 2.80 -18.65
CA PRO A 22 7.17 1.53 -19.36
C PRO A 22 8.07 0.43 -18.78
N GLY A 23 7.50 -0.77 -18.60
CA GLY A 23 8.22 -1.90 -17.99
C GLY A 23 8.62 -1.66 -16.54
N LYS A 24 7.88 -0.81 -15.81
CA LYS A 24 8.17 -0.36 -14.43
C LYS A 24 8.71 -1.45 -13.50
N PRO A 25 8.08 -2.64 -13.37
CA PRO A 25 8.57 -3.67 -12.45
C PRO A 25 9.99 -4.18 -12.78
N LEU A 26 10.40 -4.08 -14.05
CA LEU A 26 11.70 -4.53 -14.55
C LEU A 26 12.73 -3.40 -14.64
N ARG A 27 12.39 -2.18 -14.23
CA ARG A 27 13.37 -1.10 -14.18
C ARG A 27 14.39 -1.41 -13.10
N ASP A 28 15.65 -1.35 -13.48
CA ASP A 28 16.73 -1.53 -12.52
C ASP A 28 16.84 -0.34 -11.58
N ILE A 29 17.12 -0.67 -10.34
CA ILE A 29 17.51 0.28 -9.30
C ILE A 29 18.83 -0.26 -8.78
N ALA A 30 19.94 0.43 -9.07
CA ALA A 30 21.29 -0.03 -8.74
C ALA A 30 21.55 -1.50 -9.14
N GLY A 31 21.21 -1.85 -10.38
CA GLY A 31 21.45 -3.18 -10.97
C GLY A 31 20.53 -4.31 -10.52
N VAL A 32 19.48 -4.01 -9.75
CA VAL A 32 18.47 -5.00 -9.33
C VAL A 32 17.09 -4.53 -9.81
N PRO A 33 16.30 -5.39 -10.49
CA PRO A 33 14.96 -5.04 -10.92
C PRO A 33 14.07 -4.61 -9.76
N MET A 34 13.23 -3.59 -9.97
CA MET A 34 12.33 -3.04 -8.95
C MET A 34 11.49 -4.13 -8.26
N VAL A 35 10.87 -5.03 -9.03
CA VAL A 35 10.03 -6.11 -8.50
C VAL A 35 10.80 -7.08 -7.58
N VAL A 36 12.08 -7.33 -7.89
CA VAL A 36 12.96 -8.16 -7.07
C VAL A 36 13.24 -7.48 -5.74
N ARG A 37 13.47 -6.15 -5.73
CA ARG A 37 13.66 -5.39 -4.49
C ARG A 37 12.42 -5.44 -3.60
N VAL A 38 11.22 -5.30 -4.19
CA VAL A 38 9.94 -5.41 -3.47
C VAL A 38 9.77 -6.81 -2.87
N ALA A 39 10.01 -7.87 -3.65
CA ALA A 39 9.97 -9.26 -3.19
C ALA A 39 10.93 -9.48 -2.00
N GLN A 40 12.15 -8.93 -2.05
CA GLN A 40 13.10 -9.01 -0.94
C GLN A 40 12.57 -8.31 0.33
N ARG A 41 11.89 -7.16 0.20
CA ARG A 41 11.26 -6.49 1.36
C ARG A 41 10.19 -7.38 2.00
N ALA A 42 9.36 -8.02 1.18
CA ALA A 42 8.32 -8.95 1.64
C ALA A 42 8.92 -10.16 2.38
N LEU A 43 9.98 -10.76 1.85
CA LEU A 43 10.68 -11.88 2.50
C LEU A 43 11.31 -11.45 3.84
N GLN A 44 11.95 -10.27 3.88
CA GLN A 44 12.53 -9.69 5.10
C GLN A 44 11.47 -9.34 6.15
N ALA A 45 10.22 -9.13 5.75
CA ALA A 45 9.11 -8.94 6.69
C ALA A 45 8.78 -10.21 7.47
N GLY A 46 9.20 -11.39 7.00
CA GLY A 46 8.91 -12.67 7.63
C GLY A 46 7.54 -13.23 7.28
N ALA A 47 7.03 -12.91 6.09
CA ALA A 47 5.77 -13.48 5.60
C ALA A 47 5.86 -15.01 5.48
N THR A 48 4.78 -15.71 5.80
CA THR A 48 4.73 -17.19 5.67
C THR A 48 4.69 -17.63 4.21
N GLN A 49 4.19 -16.76 3.33
CA GLN A 49 4.20 -16.91 1.89
C GLN A 49 4.37 -15.54 1.24
N VAL A 50 5.19 -15.47 0.18
CA VAL A 50 5.30 -14.29 -0.68
C VAL A 50 4.90 -14.69 -2.08
N VAL A 51 3.86 -14.06 -2.61
CA VAL A 51 3.32 -14.32 -3.95
C VAL A 51 3.45 -13.06 -4.79
N VAL A 52 4.06 -13.16 -5.97
CA VAL A 52 4.04 -12.08 -6.96
C VAL A 52 3.02 -12.40 -8.04
N ALA A 53 2.00 -11.55 -8.12
CA ALA A 53 0.90 -11.68 -9.05
C ALA A 53 1.22 -10.89 -10.33
N VAL A 54 1.47 -11.59 -11.42
CA VAL A 54 2.00 -11.01 -12.67
C VAL A 54 1.10 -11.32 -13.85
N ASP A 55 1.13 -10.47 -14.87
CA ASP A 55 0.46 -10.68 -16.17
C ASP A 55 1.45 -10.93 -17.33
N ASP A 56 2.75 -10.93 -17.05
CA ASP A 56 3.79 -11.01 -18.06
C ASP A 56 4.93 -11.93 -17.61
N SER A 57 5.32 -12.86 -18.49
CA SER A 57 6.35 -13.86 -18.18
C SER A 57 7.71 -13.24 -17.91
N ARG A 58 8.04 -12.08 -18.48
CA ARG A 58 9.33 -11.41 -18.24
C ARG A 58 9.49 -10.97 -16.80
N ILE A 59 8.38 -10.64 -16.12
CA ILE A 59 8.38 -10.32 -14.69
C ILE A 59 8.59 -11.60 -13.87
N ALA A 60 7.92 -12.69 -14.24
CA ALA A 60 8.12 -14.00 -13.62
C ALA A 60 9.58 -14.47 -13.72
N ASP A 61 10.17 -14.36 -14.92
CA ASP A 61 11.55 -14.77 -15.20
C ASP A 61 12.55 -13.97 -14.35
N ALA A 62 12.32 -12.68 -14.14
CA ALA A 62 13.17 -11.83 -13.29
C ALA A 62 13.15 -12.23 -11.80
N LEU A 63 12.10 -12.93 -11.37
CA LEU A 63 11.91 -13.38 -9.98
C LEU A 63 12.37 -14.84 -9.76
N ALA A 64 12.81 -15.53 -10.81
CA ALA A 64 13.30 -16.89 -10.71
C ALA A 64 14.45 -16.99 -9.70
N GLY A 65 14.32 -17.92 -8.74
CA GLY A 65 15.34 -18.17 -7.72
C GLY A 65 15.32 -17.24 -6.50
N TYR A 66 14.39 -16.29 -6.41
CA TYR A 66 14.30 -15.38 -5.24
C TYR A 66 13.43 -15.91 -4.08
N GLY A 67 12.96 -17.16 -4.15
CA GLY A 67 12.19 -17.77 -3.06
C GLY A 67 10.79 -17.19 -2.88
N VAL A 68 10.19 -16.73 -3.98
CA VAL A 68 8.79 -16.26 -4.03
C VAL A 68 7.98 -17.14 -4.95
N ASP A 69 6.68 -17.24 -4.69
CA ASP A 69 5.75 -17.90 -5.58
C ASP A 69 5.30 -16.92 -6.67
N ILE A 70 5.02 -17.45 -7.86
CA ILE A 70 4.52 -16.68 -8.99
C ILE A 70 3.07 -17.07 -9.25
N CYS A 71 2.18 -16.09 -9.28
CA CYS A 71 0.81 -16.28 -9.75
C CYS A 71 0.63 -15.56 -11.09
N MET A 72 0.56 -16.32 -12.17
CA MET A 72 0.10 -15.77 -13.45
C MET A 72 -1.38 -15.42 -13.29
N THR A 73 -1.71 -14.16 -13.53
CA THR A 73 -3.05 -13.60 -13.36
C THR A 73 -3.52 -12.96 -14.66
N ARG A 74 -4.82 -12.75 -14.80
CA ARG A 74 -5.38 -12.16 -16.01
C ARG A 74 -4.86 -10.73 -16.23
N ALA A 75 -4.72 -10.35 -17.49
CA ALA A 75 -4.22 -9.03 -17.88
C ALA A 75 -5.28 -7.92 -17.81
N ASP A 76 -6.56 -8.27 -17.67
CA ASP A 76 -7.71 -7.35 -17.75
C ASP A 76 -8.28 -6.92 -16.38
N HIS A 77 -7.57 -7.22 -15.28
CA HIS A 77 -7.95 -6.74 -13.96
C HIS A 77 -7.90 -5.21 -13.87
N ALA A 78 -8.95 -4.63 -13.28
CA ALA A 78 -9.07 -3.18 -13.14
C ALA A 78 -8.12 -2.62 -12.06
N SER A 79 -7.90 -3.38 -10.98
CA SER A 79 -7.10 -2.96 -9.82
C SER A 79 -6.13 -4.03 -9.34
N GLY A 80 -5.20 -3.63 -8.46
CA GLY A 80 -4.32 -4.58 -7.76
C GLY A 80 -5.10 -5.52 -6.83
N SER A 81 -6.16 -5.03 -6.20
CA SER A 81 -7.02 -5.83 -5.30
C SER A 81 -7.77 -6.94 -6.05
N ASP A 82 -8.25 -6.68 -7.27
CA ASP A 82 -8.89 -7.72 -8.11
C ASP A 82 -7.90 -8.84 -8.47
N ARG A 83 -6.65 -8.47 -8.76
CA ARG A 83 -5.57 -9.42 -9.02
C ARG A 83 -5.26 -10.28 -7.79
N LEU A 84 -5.25 -9.68 -6.61
CA LEU A 84 -5.04 -10.40 -5.35
C LEU A 84 -6.18 -11.39 -5.05
N ALA A 85 -7.41 -11.05 -5.38
CA ALA A 85 -8.54 -11.97 -5.23
C ALA A 85 -8.42 -13.21 -6.12
N GLU A 86 -7.87 -13.07 -7.35
CA GLU A 86 -7.53 -14.22 -8.19
C GLU A 86 -6.45 -15.09 -7.54
N CYS A 87 -5.39 -14.49 -6.98
CA CYS A 87 -4.36 -15.25 -6.25
C CYS A 87 -4.95 -16.00 -5.05
N ALA A 88 -5.82 -15.34 -4.28
CA ALA A 88 -6.47 -15.94 -3.13
C ALA A 88 -7.31 -17.17 -3.51
N ALA A 89 -8.01 -17.11 -4.64
CA ALA A 89 -8.75 -18.24 -5.18
C ALA A 89 -7.82 -19.36 -5.67
N TYR A 90 -6.74 -19.02 -6.37
CA TYR A 90 -5.78 -19.98 -6.92
C TYR A 90 -5.05 -20.78 -5.83
N TYR A 91 -4.54 -20.10 -4.79
CA TYR A 91 -3.84 -20.75 -3.68
C TYR A 91 -4.77 -21.34 -2.63
N GLY A 92 -6.08 -21.10 -2.73
CA GLY A 92 -7.07 -21.59 -1.76
C GLY A 92 -6.85 -21.04 -0.35
N TRP A 93 -6.45 -19.77 -0.23
CA TRP A 93 -6.25 -19.13 1.08
C TRP A 93 -7.54 -19.13 1.90
N ALA A 94 -7.43 -19.50 3.17
CA ALA A 94 -8.53 -19.48 4.12
C ALA A 94 -9.08 -18.05 4.28
N ASP A 95 -10.39 -17.91 4.50
CA ASP A 95 -11.07 -16.60 4.50
C ASP A 95 -10.57 -15.66 5.60
N ASP A 96 -10.09 -16.20 6.72
CA ASP A 96 -9.54 -15.47 7.86
C ASP A 96 -8.05 -15.13 7.72
N ALA A 97 -7.36 -15.70 6.72
CA ALA A 97 -5.95 -15.43 6.45
C ALA A 97 -5.71 -13.94 6.19
N ILE A 98 -4.60 -13.43 6.71
CA ILE A 98 -4.16 -12.04 6.51
C ILE A 98 -3.30 -11.97 5.25
N VAL A 99 -3.73 -11.14 4.30
CA VAL A 99 -3.02 -10.89 3.04
C VAL A 99 -2.61 -9.44 2.99
N VAL A 100 -1.30 -9.19 3.03
CA VAL A 100 -0.73 -7.86 2.83
C VAL A 100 -0.55 -7.61 1.33
N ASN A 101 -1.25 -6.62 0.81
CA ASN A 101 -1.05 -6.08 -0.54
C ASN A 101 0.11 -5.08 -0.50
N LEU A 102 1.30 -5.54 -0.89
CA LEU A 102 2.49 -4.72 -1.05
C LEU A 102 2.61 -4.31 -2.51
N GLN A 103 2.51 -3.03 -2.82
CA GLN A 103 2.56 -2.57 -4.22
C GLN A 103 3.91 -2.91 -4.88
N GLY A 104 3.88 -3.35 -6.14
CA GLY A 104 5.07 -3.71 -6.92
C GLY A 104 6.02 -2.55 -7.23
N ASP A 105 5.73 -1.35 -6.73
CA ASP A 105 6.46 -0.12 -6.94
C ASP A 105 6.99 0.53 -5.66
N GLU A 106 6.95 -0.19 -4.55
CA GLU A 106 7.49 0.21 -3.25
C GLU A 106 8.77 -0.57 -2.91
N PRO A 107 9.88 -0.44 -3.68
CA PRO A 107 11.09 -1.26 -3.51
C PRO A 107 11.83 -1.02 -2.18
N PHE A 108 11.44 0.04 -1.46
CA PHE A 108 12.00 0.42 -0.16
C PHE A 108 10.97 0.37 0.96
N ALA A 109 9.86 -0.36 0.76
CA ALA A 109 8.90 -0.59 1.82
C ALA A 109 9.61 -1.19 3.05
N PRO A 110 9.50 -0.53 4.23
CA PRO A 110 10.08 -1.04 5.46
C PRO A 110 9.46 -2.39 5.84
N ALA A 111 10.29 -3.38 6.15
CA ALA A 111 9.84 -4.67 6.64
C ALA A 111 9.02 -4.53 7.93
N ALA A 112 9.34 -3.54 8.78
CA ALA A 112 8.55 -3.24 9.97
C ALA A 112 7.16 -2.68 9.64
N GLY A 113 7.02 -1.89 8.58
CA GLY A 113 5.72 -1.41 8.09
C GLY A 113 4.85 -2.55 7.54
N ILE A 114 5.44 -3.47 6.78
CA ILE A 114 4.73 -4.67 6.28
C ILE A 114 4.19 -5.52 7.45
N ARG A 115 5.00 -5.73 8.49
CA ARG A 115 4.54 -6.43 9.71
C ARG A 115 3.47 -5.64 10.47
N GLU A 116 3.63 -4.33 10.60
CA GLU A 116 2.69 -3.48 11.35
C GLU A 116 1.31 -3.50 10.70
N VAL A 117 1.19 -3.44 9.37
CA VAL A 117 -0.14 -3.48 8.72
C VAL A 117 -0.83 -4.84 8.91
N ALA A 118 -0.07 -5.94 8.90
CA ALA A 118 -0.60 -7.27 9.22
C ALA A 118 -1.07 -7.33 10.69
N GLN A 119 -0.26 -6.81 11.61
CA GLN A 119 -0.58 -6.78 13.04
C GLN A 119 -1.78 -5.86 13.34
N ALA A 120 -1.91 -4.75 12.60
CA ALA A 120 -3.04 -3.84 12.68
C ALA A 120 -4.36 -4.56 12.36
N LEU A 121 -4.37 -5.38 11.30
CA LEU A 121 -5.53 -6.19 10.94
C LEU A 121 -5.79 -7.33 11.94
N ALA A 122 -4.75 -7.96 12.46
CA ALA A 122 -4.89 -9.03 13.45
C ALA A 122 -5.54 -8.54 14.77
N LYS A 123 -5.31 -7.27 15.14
CA LYS A 123 -5.78 -6.64 16.38
C LYS A 123 -7.11 -5.88 16.23
N ASP A 124 -7.76 -5.96 15.07
CA ASP A 124 -9.00 -5.25 14.76
C ASP A 124 -10.02 -6.21 14.11
N ASP A 125 -11.32 -5.94 14.27
CA ASP A 125 -12.38 -6.72 13.61
C ASP A 125 -12.70 -6.20 12.20
N ALA A 126 -12.06 -5.09 11.78
CA ALA A 126 -12.16 -4.58 10.43
C ALA A 126 -11.69 -5.64 9.40
N PRO A 127 -12.29 -5.69 8.20
CA PRO A 127 -11.86 -6.61 7.16
C PRO A 127 -10.58 -6.14 6.43
N MET A 128 -10.16 -4.90 6.67
CA MET A 128 -9.06 -4.24 5.99
C MET A 128 -8.29 -3.32 6.96
N ALA A 129 -6.97 -3.22 6.79
CA ALA A 129 -6.12 -2.30 7.51
C ALA A 129 -5.12 -1.60 6.57
N THR A 130 -4.62 -0.44 7.00
CA THR A 130 -3.59 0.35 6.32
C THR A 130 -2.74 1.12 7.33
N LEU A 131 -1.73 1.85 6.84
CA LEU A 131 -0.85 2.68 7.65
C LEU A 131 -0.95 4.16 7.32
N ALA A 132 -0.51 4.96 8.28
CA ALA A 132 -0.36 6.40 8.16
C ALA A 132 1.02 6.86 8.64
N THR A 133 1.47 8.00 8.15
CA THR A 133 2.63 8.74 8.68
C THR A 133 2.23 10.19 8.94
N PRO A 134 2.84 10.87 9.92
CA PRO A 134 2.59 12.29 10.12
C PRO A 134 3.00 13.12 8.90
N ILE A 135 2.27 14.19 8.63
CA ILE A 135 2.67 15.26 7.71
C ILE A 135 3.29 16.37 8.56
N SER A 136 4.51 16.78 8.22
CA SER A 136 5.25 17.84 8.91
C SER A 136 5.46 19.10 8.08
N ASP A 137 5.02 19.09 6.82
CA ASP A 137 5.13 20.19 5.87
C ASP A 137 3.75 20.63 5.37
N ALA A 138 3.46 21.92 5.42
CA ALA A 138 2.21 22.46 4.92
C ALA A 138 2.06 22.25 3.41
N HIS A 139 3.16 22.32 2.64
CA HIS A 139 3.11 22.06 1.22
C HIS A 139 2.67 20.61 0.92
N GLU A 140 3.15 19.63 1.71
CA GLU A 140 2.71 18.23 1.63
C GLU A 140 1.21 18.07 1.96
N LEU A 141 0.68 18.81 2.95
CA LEU A 141 -0.74 18.77 3.29
C LEU A 141 -1.64 19.25 2.12
N PHE A 142 -1.22 20.32 1.44
CA PHE A 142 -1.99 20.94 0.36
C PHE A 142 -1.74 20.30 -1.02
N ASP A 143 -0.77 19.39 -1.16
CA ASP A 143 -0.52 18.66 -2.40
C ASP A 143 -1.62 17.59 -2.65
N PRO A 144 -2.38 17.67 -3.77
CA PRO A 144 -3.42 16.69 -4.09
C PRO A 144 -2.87 15.29 -4.47
N ASN A 145 -1.57 15.16 -4.74
CA ASN A 145 -0.93 13.86 -4.94
C ASN A 145 -0.71 13.13 -3.62
N VAL A 146 -0.68 13.86 -2.51
CA VAL A 146 -0.60 13.31 -1.17
C VAL A 146 -2.00 13.00 -0.67
N VAL A 147 -2.29 11.72 -0.43
CA VAL A 147 -3.56 11.31 0.15
C VAL A 147 -3.52 11.52 1.65
N LYS A 148 -4.44 12.34 2.16
CA LYS A 148 -4.62 12.56 3.58
C LYS A 148 -5.67 11.60 4.13
N LEU A 149 -5.60 11.31 5.42
CA LEU A 149 -6.67 10.60 6.13
C LEU A 149 -6.99 11.22 7.49
N VAL A 150 -8.23 11.06 7.92
CA VAL A 150 -8.67 11.28 9.30
C VAL A 150 -9.17 9.96 9.88
N ARG A 151 -8.98 9.76 11.17
CA ARG A 151 -9.36 8.53 11.86
C ARG A 151 -9.98 8.81 13.23
N THR A 152 -10.77 7.86 13.71
CA THR A 152 -11.33 7.85 15.07
C THR A 152 -10.24 7.72 16.12
N ALA A 153 -10.59 7.96 17.39
CA ALA A 153 -9.72 7.66 18.52
C ALA A 153 -9.35 6.16 18.64
N SER A 154 -10.22 5.25 18.16
CA SER A 154 -9.93 3.82 18.06
C SER A 154 -8.99 3.46 16.90
N GLY A 155 -8.61 4.44 16.08
CA GLY A 155 -7.71 4.24 14.95
C GLY A 155 -8.39 3.60 13.74
N ARG A 156 -9.69 3.82 13.51
CA ARG A 156 -10.37 3.45 12.26
C ARG A 156 -10.53 4.66 11.36
N ALA A 157 -10.34 4.49 10.06
CA ALA A 157 -10.51 5.57 9.10
C ALA A 157 -11.92 6.16 9.18
N LEU A 158 -12.01 7.48 9.23
CA LEU A 158 -13.25 8.22 9.00
C LEU A 158 -13.38 8.56 7.51
N TYR A 159 -12.29 9.02 6.89
CA TYR A 159 -12.26 9.39 5.48
C TYR A 159 -10.82 9.50 4.94
N PHE A 160 -10.68 9.33 3.62
CA PHE A 160 -9.46 9.59 2.86
C PHE A 160 -9.76 10.64 1.79
N SER A 161 -8.84 11.57 1.54
CA SER A 161 -9.05 12.59 0.50
C SER A 161 -7.73 13.14 -0.02
N ARG A 162 -7.77 13.66 -1.24
CA ARG A 162 -6.73 14.54 -1.79
C ARG A 162 -6.85 15.96 -1.28
N ALA A 163 -8.00 16.35 -0.73
CA ALA A 163 -8.19 17.64 -0.07
C ALA A 163 -7.44 17.70 1.28
N PRO A 164 -7.04 18.90 1.76
CA PRO A 164 -6.40 19.05 3.06
C PRO A 164 -7.39 18.71 4.17
N LEU A 165 -7.07 17.67 4.95
CA LEU A 165 -7.89 17.24 6.09
C LEU A 165 -7.04 16.85 7.30
N PRO A 166 -7.53 17.09 8.53
CA PRO A 166 -8.70 17.92 8.85
C PRO A 166 -8.47 19.41 8.50
N TRP A 167 -9.53 20.18 8.26
CA TRP A 167 -9.38 21.62 8.03
C TRP A 167 -9.17 22.37 9.36
N ALA A 168 -8.00 22.99 9.54
CA ALA A 168 -7.72 23.83 10.71
C ALA A 168 -8.28 25.25 10.51
N ARG A 169 -9.58 25.42 10.79
CA ARG A 169 -10.35 26.65 10.49
C ARG A 169 -9.61 27.96 10.83
N ASP A 170 -9.20 28.11 12.08
CA ASP A 170 -8.65 29.38 12.57
C ASP A 170 -7.19 29.55 12.15
N ALA A 171 -6.39 28.48 12.18
CA ALA A 171 -4.99 28.52 11.76
C ALA A 171 -4.85 28.86 10.27
N PHE A 172 -5.59 28.17 9.39
CA PHE A 172 -5.53 28.38 7.93
C PHE A 172 -6.29 29.61 7.44
N ALA A 173 -7.01 30.30 8.33
CA ALA A 173 -7.49 31.65 8.07
C ALA A 173 -6.39 32.71 8.25
N VAL A 174 -5.36 32.41 9.06
CA VAL A 174 -4.21 33.29 9.30
C VAL A 174 -3.09 32.99 8.31
N ASP A 175 -2.64 31.75 8.25
CA ASP A 175 -1.51 31.32 7.41
C ASP A 175 -1.67 29.85 7.00
N ARG A 176 -1.47 29.55 5.72
CA ARG A 176 -1.55 28.20 5.16
C ARG A 176 -0.20 27.56 4.93
N ASP A 177 0.88 28.32 5.08
CA ASP A 177 2.25 27.83 4.92
C ASP A 177 2.80 27.24 6.23
N VAL A 178 2.04 27.35 7.33
CA VAL A 178 2.40 26.85 8.66
C VAL A 178 1.37 25.84 9.15
N LEU A 179 1.83 24.65 9.52
CA LEU A 179 0.97 23.66 10.16
C LEU A 179 0.71 24.04 11.64
N PRO A 180 -0.54 23.97 12.12
CA PRO A 180 -0.82 24.13 13.53
C PRO A 180 -0.16 22.99 14.35
N PRO A 181 0.59 23.30 15.42
CA PRO A 181 1.42 22.32 16.13
C PRO A 181 0.62 21.24 16.88
N ASP A 182 -0.61 21.56 17.30
CA ASP A 182 -1.44 20.68 18.13
C ASP A 182 -2.39 19.78 17.33
N LEU A 183 -2.38 19.85 16.00
CA LEU A 183 -3.29 19.08 15.14
C LEU A 183 -2.50 18.07 14.29
N PRO A 184 -2.67 16.76 14.53
CA PRO A 184 -1.95 15.75 13.75
C PRO A 184 -2.56 15.63 12.35
N PHE A 185 -1.78 15.99 11.33
CA PHE A 185 -2.08 15.69 9.93
C PHE A 185 -1.47 14.35 9.56
N LEU A 186 -2.23 13.53 8.84
CA LEU A 186 -1.82 12.18 8.50
C LEU A 186 -1.82 11.99 6.98
N ARG A 187 -0.69 11.53 6.46
CA ARG A 187 -0.57 10.99 5.11
C ARG A 187 -0.86 9.50 5.16
N HIS A 188 -1.71 9.07 4.24
CA HIS A 188 -1.97 7.66 3.96
C HIS A 188 -0.75 6.98 3.30
N ILE A 189 -0.45 5.75 3.71
CA ILE A 189 0.53 4.89 3.06
C ILE A 189 -0.22 3.79 2.33
N GLY A 190 -0.03 3.67 1.02
CA GLY A 190 -0.76 2.76 0.11
C GLY A 190 -0.54 1.26 0.29
N ILE A 191 -0.08 0.84 1.46
CA ILE A 191 0.02 -0.57 1.85
C ILE A 191 -1.25 -0.98 2.60
N TYR A 192 -1.75 -2.17 2.29
CA TYR A 192 -2.98 -2.67 2.88
C TYR A 192 -2.83 -4.10 3.37
N ALA A 193 -3.52 -4.44 4.45
CA ALA A 193 -3.78 -5.82 4.84
C ALA A 193 -5.28 -6.10 4.67
N TYR A 194 -5.62 -7.27 4.16
CA TYR A 194 -6.99 -7.73 3.97
C TYR A 194 -7.20 -9.08 4.63
N ARG A 195 -8.42 -9.34 5.09
CA ARG A 195 -8.88 -10.73 5.25
C ARG A 195 -9.09 -11.31 3.86
N SER A 196 -8.58 -12.52 3.61
CA SER A 196 -8.69 -13.16 2.28
C SER A 196 -10.14 -13.30 1.82
N GLY A 197 -11.07 -13.60 2.73
CA GLY A 197 -12.50 -13.65 2.44
C GLY A 197 -13.05 -12.29 2.00
N PHE A 198 -12.52 -11.20 2.54
CA PHE A 198 -12.89 -9.86 2.12
C PHE A 198 -12.33 -9.48 0.74
N LEU A 199 -11.17 -9.99 0.31
CA LEU A 199 -10.70 -9.79 -1.07
C LEU A 199 -11.72 -10.34 -2.08
N LYS A 200 -12.27 -11.54 -1.82
CA LYS A 200 -13.33 -12.12 -2.65
C LYS A 200 -14.55 -11.22 -2.69
N GLN A 201 -14.99 -10.73 -1.52
CA GLN A 201 -16.12 -9.82 -1.40
C GLN A 201 -15.87 -8.47 -2.11
N TYR A 202 -14.66 -7.92 -2.00
CA TYR A 202 -14.27 -6.64 -2.59
C TYR A 202 -14.50 -6.61 -4.11
N THR A 203 -14.21 -7.72 -4.80
CA THR A 203 -14.45 -7.83 -6.26
C THR A 203 -15.91 -7.75 -6.65
N THR A 204 -16.84 -7.99 -5.71
CA THR A 204 -18.29 -7.87 -5.94
C THR A 204 -18.83 -6.48 -5.64
N LEU A 205 -18.04 -5.63 -4.97
CA LEU A 205 -18.45 -4.27 -4.64
C LEU A 205 -18.38 -3.38 -5.88
N SER A 206 -19.49 -2.77 -6.23
CA SER A 206 -19.54 -1.79 -7.32
C SER A 206 -18.71 -0.57 -6.96
N ARG A 207 -18.04 0.00 -7.97
CA ARG A 207 -17.36 1.29 -7.82
C ARG A 207 -18.33 2.38 -7.36
N THR A 208 -17.87 3.22 -6.45
CA THR A 208 -18.71 4.21 -5.77
C THR A 208 -18.40 5.63 -6.25
N ALA A 209 -19.22 6.59 -5.85
CA ALA A 209 -19.09 7.96 -6.34
C ALA A 209 -17.85 8.64 -5.78
N LEU A 210 -17.53 8.46 -4.49
CA LEU A 210 -16.35 9.07 -3.88
C LEU A 210 -15.06 8.39 -4.37
N GLU A 211 -15.06 7.06 -4.52
CA GLU A 211 -13.95 6.35 -5.18
C GLU A 211 -13.61 6.97 -6.54
N GLN A 212 -14.62 7.23 -7.38
CA GLN A 212 -14.41 7.79 -8.71
C GLN A 212 -13.96 9.25 -8.66
N ALA A 213 -14.56 10.06 -7.79
CA ALA A 213 -14.25 11.48 -7.68
C ALA A 213 -12.83 11.73 -7.15
N GLU A 214 -12.42 10.98 -6.12
CA GLU A 214 -11.10 11.11 -5.50
C GLU A 214 -10.05 10.24 -6.20
N SER A 215 -10.47 9.28 -7.04
CA SER A 215 -9.61 8.24 -7.60
C SER A 215 -8.85 7.50 -6.48
N LEU A 216 -9.60 7.03 -5.47
CA LEU A 216 -9.10 6.33 -4.27
C LEU A 216 -9.92 5.05 -3.99
N GLU A 217 -9.35 3.89 -4.33
CA GLU A 217 -10.00 2.58 -4.24
C GLU A 217 -10.53 2.22 -2.85
N GLN A 218 -9.82 2.63 -1.79
CA GLN A 218 -10.21 2.37 -0.41
C GLN A 218 -11.50 3.08 0.01
N LEU A 219 -11.95 4.10 -0.72
CA LEU A 219 -13.25 4.73 -0.46
C LEU A 219 -14.42 3.81 -0.79
N ARG A 220 -14.24 2.88 -1.73
CA ARG A 220 -15.23 1.81 -2.01
C ARG A 220 -15.56 1.03 -0.75
N VAL A 221 -14.54 0.69 0.04
CA VAL A 221 -14.69 -0.08 1.28
C VAL A 221 -15.51 0.72 2.30
N LEU A 222 -15.19 1.99 2.51
CA LEU A 222 -15.92 2.86 3.44
C LEU A 222 -17.38 3.11 2.99
N GLU A 223 -17.60 3.40 1.71
CA GLU A 223 -18.95 3.70 1.17
C GLU A 223 -19.89 2.49 1.23
N HIS A 224 -19.36 1.26 1.15
CA HIS A 224 -20.14 0.04 1.36
C HIS A 224 -20.27 -0.35 2.85
N GLY A 225 -19.84 0.51 3.78
CA GLY A 225 -20.05 0.37 5.21
C GLY A 225 -19.02 -0.48 5.96
N TYR A 226 -17.91 -0.85 5.31
CA TYR A 226 -16.84 -1.60 5.95
C TYR A 226 -15.85 -0.67 6.64
N ALA A 227 -15.34 -1.09 7.79
CA ALA A 227 -14.30 -0.38 8.51
C ALA A 227 -12.92 -0.61 7.88
N ILE A 228 -12.03 0.38 8.02
CA ILE A 228 -10.60 0.24 7.71
C ILE A 228 -9.82 0.60 8.98
N ALA A 229 -9.04 -0.33 9.50
CA ALA A 229 -8.11 -0.06 10.60
C ALA A 229 -6.90 0.75 10.09
N VAL A 230 -6.47 1.75 10.85
CA VAL A 230 -5.33 2.62 10.51
C VAL A 230 -4.37 2.67 11.69
N ARG A 231 -3.13 2.23 11.49
CA ARG A 231 -2.05 2.37 12.47
C ARG A 231 -0.94 3.27 11.94
N MET A 232 -0.10 3.77 12.85
CA MET A 232 1.06 4.56 12.43
C MET A 232 2.15 3.62 11.94
N THR A 233 2.86 3.99 10.87
CA THR A 233 4.07 3.26 10.49
C THR A 233 5.11 3.36 11.63
N PRO A 234 5.82 2.26 11.97
CA PRO A 234 6.81 2.28 13.05
C PRO A 234 8.12 2.98 12.64
N GLU A 235 8.37 3.07 11.33
CA GLU A 235 9.54 3.72 10.75
C GLU A 235 9.16 4.45 9.45
N PRO A 236 9.99 5.40 8.97
CA PRO A 236 9.70 6.12 7.74
C PRO A 236 9.40 5.19 6.58
N PHE A 237 8.28 5.45 5.89
CA PHE A 237 7.85 4.68 4.73
C PHE A 237 8.10 5.52 3.47
N PRO A 238 9.18 5.23 2.70
CA PRO A 238 9.55 6.03 1.54
C PRO A 238 8.46 6.01 0.46
N PRO A 239 8.35 7.06 -0.36
CA PRO A 239 7.42 7.06 -1.48
C PRO A 239 7.77 5.98 -2.51
N GLY A 240 6.75 5.43 -3.17
CA GLY A 240 6.90 4.52 -4.29
C GLY A 240 7.53 5.16 -5.54
N ILE A 241 7.68 4.37 -6.59
CA ILE A 241 8.26 4.78 -7.86
C ILE A 241 7.21 4.69 -8.96
N ASP A 242 6.77 5.84 -9.48
CA ASP A 242 5.76 5.92 -10.52
C ASP A 242 6.25 6.57 -11.81
N THR A 243 7.29 7.39 -11.68
CA THR A 243 7.86 8.21 -12.76
C THR A 243 9.37 7.98 -12.89
N LEU A 244 9.96 8.50 -13.97
CA LEU A 244 11.41 8.50 -14.14
C LEU A 244 12.11 9.32 -13.05
N ASP A 245 11.51 10.43 -12.60
CA ASP A 245 12.07 11.28 -11.55
C ASP A 245 12.10 10.55 -10.20
N ASP A 246 11.08 9.74 -9.91
CA ASP A 246 11.07 8.88 -8.73
C ASP A 246 12.19 7.84 -8.78
N LEU A 247 12.40 7.24 -9.96
CA LEU A 247 13.47 6.27 -10.17
C LEU A 247 14.85 6.91 -9.96
N GLN A 248 15.09 8.09 -10.53
CA GLN A 248 16.34 8.84 -10.34
C GLN A 248 16.53 9.30 -8.89
N ARG A 249 15.45 9.66 -8.18
CA ARG A 249 15.50 9.97 -6.74
C ARG A 249 15.91 8.74 -5.94
N ALA A 250 15.30 7.58 -6.24
CA ALA A 250 15.63 6.30 -5.62
C ALA A 250 17.11 5.91 -5.82
N GLU A 251 17.64 6.05 -7.04
CA GLU A 251 19.03 5.75 -7.34
C GLU A 251 20.00 6.67 -6.58
N ARG A 252 19.74 7.98 -6.55
CA ARG A 252 20.54 8.95 -5.79
C ARG A 252 20.53 8.64 -4.29
N TRP A 253 19.38 8.28 -3.75
CA TRP A 253 19.24 7.93 -2.33
C TRP A 253 20.06 6.68 -1.97
N LEU A 254 20.06 5.64 -2.82
CA LEU A 254 20.91 4.47 -2.60
C LEU A 254 22.41 4.78 -2.66
N GLN A 255 22.83 5.65 -3.60
CA GLN A 255 24.23 6.06 -3.70
C GLN A 255 24.73 6.80 -2.46
N GLN A 256 23.86 7.52 -1.76
CA GLN A 256 24.20 8.24 -0.54
C GLN A 256 24.29 7.32 0.70
N GLN A 257 23.79 6.08 0.60
CA GLN A 257 23.83 5.08 1.67
C GLN A 257 24.93 4.04 1.50
N ALA A 258 25.57 3.98 0.33
CA ALA A 258 26.69 3.09 0.02
C ALA A 258 28.02 3.71 0.44
#